data_AF-A0A0C4DXT6-F1
#
_entry.id   AF-A0A0C4DXT6-F1
#
_cell.length_a   1.000
_cell.length_b   1.000
_cell.length_c   1.000
_cell.angle_alpha   90.00
_cell.angle_beta   90.00
_cell.angle_gamma   90.00
#
_symmetry.space_group_name_H-M   'P 1'
#
loop_
_entity.id
_entity.type
_entity.pdbx_description
1 polymer ?
#
loop_
_entity_poly.entity_id
_entity_poly.type
_entity_poly.pdbx_seq_one_letter_code
_entity_poly.pdbx_strand_id
1 'polypeptide(L)'
;MELRYVRQRNSHGQAQGLILVNWPTQNFSAFPRACRTSATPRMSNQHDLWLALKAAKKQSNNSLRQARRIRQELVVVEKIEEVASERLGEAQEDLERLNSSLEICESRGENTESLLEELNVVRETMDQCKNLRESARETIGRAQESLERAEEDHREDARRVFRAKWEYERARDMS
;
A
#
# COMPACT_ATOMS: atom_id res chain seq x y z
N MET A 1 -13.44 -8.12 -1.84
CA MET A 1 -13.27 -6.75 -1.30
C MET A 1 -14.11 -5.86 -2.19
N GLU A 2 -15.23 -5.34 -1.70
CA GLU A 2 -16.08 -4.41 -2.47
C GLU A 2 -15.77 -2.98 -2.02
N LEU A 3 -15.26 -2.16 -2.95
CA LEU A 3 -15.25 -0.71 -2.78
C LEU A 3 -16.68 -0.23 -3.10
N ARG A 4 -17.49 0.06 -2.08
CA ARG A 4 -18.79 0.70 -2.29
C ARG A 4 -18.65 2.21 -2.16
N TYR A 5 -18.75 2.88 -3.30
CA TYR A 5 -18.98 4.31 -3.37
C TYR A 5 -20.43 4.59 -2.91
N VAL A 6 -20.61 5.12 -1.70
CA VAL A 6 -21.93 5.58 -1.24
C VAL A 6 -21.99 7.09 -1.45
N ARG A 7 -22.71 7.50 -2.49
CA ARG A 7 -23.03 8.89 -2.77
C ARG A 7 -24.24 9.28 -1.91
N GLN A 8 -24.04 9.75 -0.69
CA GLN A 8 -25.13 10.40 0.04
C GLN A 8 -25.32 11.82 -0.53
N ARG A 9 -26.54 12.09 -1.00
CA ARG A 9 -26.98 13.45 -1.35
C ARG A 9 -27.83 13.96 -0.20
N ASN A 10 -27.46 15.12 0.32
CA ASN A 10 -28.27 15.89 1.25
C ASN A 10 -29.50 16.43 0.47
N SER A 11 -30.53 16.88 1.18
CA SER A 11 -31.75 17.49 0.60
C SER A 11 -31.51 18.71 -0.31
N HIS A 12 -30.27 19.21 -0.37
CA HIS A 12 -29.81 20.33 -1.20
C HIS A 12 -28.90 19.94 -2.38
N GLY A 13 -28.73 18.64 -2.67
CA GLY A 13 -28.06 18.19 -3.90
C GLY A 13 -26.53 18.25 -3.91
N GLN A 14 -25.88 18.68 -2.83
CA GLN A 14 -24.43 18.54 -2.65
C GLN A 14 -24.06 17.12 -2.22
N ALA A 15 -22.93 16.62 -2.72
CA ALA A 15 -22.38 15.33 -2.35
C ALA A 15 -21.32 15.53 -1.26
N GLN A 16 -21.56 15.00 -0.06
CA GLN A 16 -20.58 14.99 1.02
C GLN A 16 -20.30 13.54 1.46
N GLY A 17 -19.02 13.20 1.56
CA GLY A 17 -18.53 12.03 2.29
C GLY A 17 -17.98 10.89 1.43
N LEU A 18 -16.70 10.60 1.61
CA LEU A 18 -16.06 9.32 1.30
C LEU A 18 -15.90 8.57 2.62
N ILE A 19 -16.75 7.58 2.89
CA ILE A 19 -16.59 6.70 4.06
C ILE A 19 -15.71 5.52 3.66
N LEU A 20 -14.47 5.52 4.15
CA LEU A 20 -13.59 4.34 4.13
C LEU A 20 -14.07 3.37 5.20
N VAL A 21 -14.82 2.34 4.79
CA VAL A 21 -15.22 1.26 5.70
C VAL A 21 -14.07 0.27 5.82
N ASN A 22 -13.46 0.24 7.01
CA ASN A 22 -12.55 -0.77 7.56
C ASN A 22 -11.45 -1.28 6.62
N TRP A 23 -10.28 -0.63 6.70
CA TRP A 23 -9.03 -1.32 6.46
C TRP A 23 -8.79 -2.30 7.62
N PRO A 24 -8.59 -3.60 7.40
CA PRO A 24 -8.10 -4.43 8.47
C PRO A 24 -6.68 -3.97 8.80
N THR A 25 -6.51 -3.39 9.98
CA THR A 25 -5.25 -3.43 10.75
C THR A 25 -4.93 -4.91 11.01
N GLN A 26 -4.58 -5.66 9.96
CA GLN A 26 -3.95 -6.95 10.14
C GLN A 26 -2.59 -6.66 10.74
N ASN A 27 -2.52 -6.90 12.04
CA ASN A 27 -1.30 -7.06 12.81
C ASN A 27 -0.19 -7.61 11.92
N PHE A 28 0.78 -6.76 11.60
CA PHE A 28 2.07 -7.14 11.00
C PHE A 28 2.95 -7.93 12.01
N SER A 29 2.34 -8.63 12.97
CA SER A 29 2.99 -9.29 14.09
C SER A 29 2.48 -10.72 14.26
N ALA A 30 2.81 -11.57 13.28
CA ALA A 30 2.93 -13.01 13.51
C ALA A 30 3.85 -13.57 12.44
N PHE A 31 5.15 -13.32 12.59
CA PHE A 31 6.20 -14.01 11.85
C PHE A 31 6.30 -15.44 12.38
N PRO A 32 6.00 -16.49 11.60
CA PRO A 32 6.62 -17.77 11.86
C PRO A 32 8.08 -17.58 11.45
N ARG A 33 9.00 -17.50 12.42
CA ARG A 33 10.42 -17.74 12.17
C ARG A 33 10.51 -19.14 11.54
N ALA A 34 10.57 -19.20 10.22
CA ALA A 34 10.91 -20.43 9.53
C ALA A 34 12.29 -20.87 10.03
N CYS A 35 12.34 -22.09 10.53
CA CYS A 35 13.46 -22.70 11.22
C CYS A 35 14.80 -22.42 10.53
N ARG A 36 15.67 -21.66 11.20
CA ARG A 36 17.13 -21.71 10.95
C ARG A 36 17.65 -23.03 11.50
N THR A 37 17.41 -24.13 10.80
CA THR A 37 18.13 -25.37 11.04
C THR A 37 19.38 -25.36 10.16
N SER A 38 20.50 -24.97 10.77
CA SER A 38 21.85 -25.20 10.27
C SER A 38 22.17 -26.69 10.34
N ALA A 39 21.62 -27.47 9.43
CA ALA A 39 22.04 -28.84 9.19
C ALA A 39 21.66 -29.18 7.75
N THR A 40 22.61 -29.09 6.83
CA THR A 40 22.50 -29.78 5.55
C THR A 40 22.62 -31.28 5.84
N PRO A 41 21.55 -32.08 5.75
CA PRO A 41 21.70 -33.52 5.81
C PRO A 41 22.49 -33.92 4.57
N ARG A 42 23.46 -34.82 4.71
CA ARG A 42 24.19 -35.40 3.59
C ARG A 42 23.19 -36.29 2.84
N MET A 43 22.40 -35.69 1.93
CA MET A 43 21.34 -36.38 1.21
C MET A 43 21.99 -37.23 0.11
N SER A 44 22.15 -38.53 0.39
CA SER A 44 22.85 -39.47 -0.50
C SER A 44 21.96 -40.07 -1.59
N ASN A 45 20.63 -39.86 -1.55
CA ASN A 45 19.69 -40.43 -2.52
C ASN A 45 19.10 -39.34 -3.43
N GLN A 46 19.14 -39.59 -4.74
CA GLN A 46 18.65 -38.69 -5.79
C GLN A 46 17.18 -38.25 -5.59
N HIS A 47 16.35 -39.12 -5.02
CA HIS A 47 14.95 -38.82 -4.69
C HIS A 47 14.82 -37.68 -3.67
N ASP A 48 15.68 -37.66 -2.65
CA ASP A 48 15.66 -36.65 -1.61
C ASP A 48 16.10 -35.29 -2.14
N LEU A 49 17.12 -35.28 -3.00
CA LEU A 49 17.58 -34.06 -3.70
C LEU A 49 16.48 -33.51 -4.63
N TRP A 50 15.72 -34.38 -5.29
CA TRP A 50 14.56 -33.96 -6.10
C TRP A 50 13.45 -33.33 -5.25
N LEU A 51 13.14 -33.94 -4.09
CA LEU A 51 12.17 -33.37 -3.15
C LEU A 51 12.63 -32.01 -2.61
N ALA A 52 13.91 -31.87 -2.26
CA ALA A 52 14.51 -30.62 -1.81
C ALA A 52 14.42 -29.53 -2.90
N LEU A 53 14.73 -29.87 -4.15
CA LEU A 53 14.59 -28.97 -5.30
C LEU A 53 13.13 -28.52 -5.51
N LYS A 54 12.17 -29.46 -5.40
CA LYS A 54 10.74 -29.14 -5.51
C LYS A 54 10.27 -28.21 -4.39
N ALA A 55 10.72 -28.44 -3.16
CA ALA A 55 10.43 -27.59 -2.01
C ALA A 55 11.03 -26.18 -2.20
N ALA A 56 12.29 -26.07 -2.61
CA ALA A 56 12.94 -24.80 -2.89
C ALA A 56 12.20 -24.00 -3.98
N LYS A 57 11.79 -24.65 -5.07
CA LYS A 57 11.00 -24.00 -6.13
C LYS A 57 9.65 -23.50 -5.63
N LYS A 58 8.97 -24.28 -4.79
CA LYS A 58 7.70 -23.87 -4.17
C LYS A 58 7.90 -22.65 -3.27
N GLN A 59 8.95 -22.63 -2.46
CA GLN A 59 9.28 -21.52 -1.57
C GLN A 59 9.58 -20.24 -2.37
N SER A 60 10.43 -20.31 -3.39
CA SER A 60 10.77 -19.18 -4.27
C SER A 60 9.54 -18.59 -4.98
N ASN A 61 8.61 -19.43 -5.42
CA ASN A 61 7.36 -18.97 -6.02
C ASN A 61 6.45 -18.27 -5.00
N ASN A 62 6.45 -18.71 -3.74
CA ASN A 62 5.67 -18.07 -2.69
C ASN A 62 6.22 -16.68 -2.35
N SER A 63 7.54 -16.54 -2.19
CA SER A 63 8.17 -15.22 -1.98
C SER A 63 7.94 -14.28 -3.16
N LEU A 64 7.99 -14.78 -4.40
CA LEU A 64 7.64 -14.00 -5.59
C LEU A 64 6.18 -13.53 -5.60
N ARG A 65 5.23 -14.42 -5.24
CA ARG A 65 3.80 -14.06 -5.14
C ARG A 65 3.57 -13.00 -4.06
N GLN A 66 4.27 -13.11 -2.93
CA GLN A 66 4.19 -12.12 -1.87
C GLN A 66 4.68 -10.75 -2.34
N ALA A 67 5.86 -10.67 -2.97
CA ALA A 67 6.37 -9.41 -3.52
C ALA A 67 5.41 -8.79 -4.56
N ARG A 68 4.81 -9.62 -5.43
CA ARG A 68 3.81 -9.15 -6.41
C ARG A 68 2.56 -8.59 -5.74
N ARG A 69 2.08 -9.22 -4.68
CA ARG A 69 0.92 -8.74 -3.92
C ARG A 69 1.22 -7.37 -3.29
N ILE A 70 2.38 -7.22 -2.66
CA ILE A 70 2.78 -5.94 -2.04
C ILE A 70 2.89 -4.83 -3.11
N ARG A 71 3.43 -5.13 -4.30
CA ARG A 71 3.42 -4.16 -5.43
C ARG A 71 2.01 -3.74 -5.84
N GLN A 72 1.07 -4.68 -5.92
CA GLN A 72 -0.32 -4.35 -6.25
C GLN A 72 -0.96 -3.45 -5.19
N GLU A 73 -0.70 -3.72 -3.91
CA GLU A 73 -1.18 -2.88 -2.80
C GLU A 73 -0.55 -1.48 -2.86
N LEU A 74 0.75 -1.38 -3.15
CA LEU A 74 1.44 -0.09 -3.34
C LEU A 74 0.78 0.77 -4.42
N VAL A 75 0.48 0.20 -5.59
CA VAL A 75 -0.18 0.94 -6.68
C VAL A 75 -1.51 1.54 -6.24
N VAL A 76 -2.29 0.81 -5.44
CA VAL A 76 -3.58 1.31 -4.94
C VAL A 76 -3.37 2.47 -3.96
N VAL A 77 -2.41 2.35 -3.04
CA VAL A 77 -2.16 3.39 -2.02
C VAL A 77 -1.51 4.64 -2.64
N GLU A 78 -0.60 4.47 -3.60
CA GLU A 78 -0.04 5.57 -4.40
C GLU A 78 -1.15 6.35 -5.11
N LYS A 79 -2.16 5.65 -5.66
CA LYS A 79 -3.30 6.33 -6.28
C LYS A 79 -4.15 7.13 -5.28
N ILE A 80 -4.26 6.64 -4.04
CA ILE A 80 -4.94 7.38 -2.96
C ILE A 80 -4.16 8.64 -2.60
N GLU A 81 -2.83 8.57 -2.50
CA GLU A 81 -1.97 9.74 -2.23
C GLU A 81 -2.09 10.80 -3.32
N GLU A 82 -2.10 10.38 -4.58
CA GLU A 82 -2.27 11.25 -5.75
C GLU A 82 -3.62 11.97 -5.68
N VAL A 83 -4.73 11.24 -5.51
CA VAL A 83 -6.08 11.83 -5.42
C VAL A 83 -6.20 12.78 -4.23
N ALA A 84 -5.65 12.42 -3.07
CA ALA A 84 -5.64 13.30 -1.90
C ALA A 84 -4.83 14.57 -2.15
N SER A 85 -3.72 14.47 -2.89
CA SER A 85 -2.89 15.62 -3.27
C SER A 85 -3.58 16.54 -4.27
N GLU A 86 -4.25 15.99 -5.29
CA GLU A 86 -5.06 16.76 -6.25
C GLU A 86 -6.17 17.53 -5.53
N ARG A 87 -6.90 16.85 -4.62
CA ARG A 87 -7.96 17.48 -3.81
C ARG A 87 -7.46 18.58 -2.89
N LEU A 88 -6.25 18.43 -2.35
CA LEU A 88 -5.61 19.50 -1.58
C LEU A 88 -5.31 20.73 -2.44
N GLY A 89 -4.87 20.51 -3.69
CA GLY A 89 -4.66 21.60 -4.65
C GLY A 89 -5.95 22.34 -4.95
N GLU A 90 -7.02 21.61 -5.31
CA GLU A 90 -8.36 22.20 -5.55
C GLU A 90 -8.84 23.02 -4.35
N ALA A 91 -8.73 22.46 -3.14
CA ALA A 91 -9.17 23.15 -1.93
C ALA A 91 -8.31 24.38 -1.58
N GLN A 92 -7.03 24.41 -1.97
CA GLN A 92 -6.18 25.59 -1.83
C GLN A 92 -6.62 26.71 -2.77
N GLU A 93 -6.91 26.39 -4.03
CA GLU A 93 -7.43 27.35 -5.02
C GLU A 93 -8.78 27.93 -4.57
N ASP A 94 -9.68 27.08 -4.05
CA ASP A 94 -10.97 27.52 -3.50
C ASP A 94 -10.80 28.45 -2.30
N LEU A 95 -9.84 28.16 -1.41
CA LEU A 95 -9.54 28.99 -0.25
C LEU A 95 -9.00 30.38 -0.67
N GLU A 96 -8.12 30.44 -1.67
CA GLU A 96 -7.62 31.70 -2.23
C GLU A 96 -8.75 32.52 -2.88
N ARG A 97 -9.62 31.86 -3.65
CA ARG A 97 -10.78 32.50 -4.29
C ARG A 97 -11.74 33.07 -3.24
N LEU A 98 -12.08 32.29 -2.22
CA LEU A 98 -12.99 32.70 -1.15
C LEU A 98 -12.42 33.83 -0.30
N ASN A 99 -11.12 33.80 0.03
CA ASN A 99 -10.48 34.91 0.73
C ASN A 99 -10.51 36.21 -0.09
N SER A 100 -10.28 36.12 -1.40
CA SER A 100 -10.37 37.28 -2.30
C SER A 100 -11.80 37.83 -2.35
N SER A 101 -12.81 36.95 -2.44
CA SER A 101 -14.22 37.36 -2.37
C SER A 101 -14.58 37.98 -1.03
N LEU A 102 -14.07 37.44 0.07
CA LEU A 102 -14.28 37.95 1.42
C LEU A 102 -13.72 39.38 1.55
N GLU A 103 -12.47 39.61 1.11
CA GLU A 103 -11.85 40.93 1.13
C GLU A 103 -12.66 41.96 0.32
N ILE A 104 -13.19 41.56 -0.83
CA ILE A 104 -14.05 42.42 -1.66
C ILE A 104 -15.34 42.77 -0.92
N CYS A 105 -16.04 41.79 -0.35
CA CYS A 105 -17.30 42.02 0.37
C CYS A 105 -17.07 42.88 1.63
N GLU A 106 -15.99 42.65 2.38
CA GLU A 106 -15.61 43.48 3.54
C GLU A 106 -15.35 44.93 3.12
N SER A 107 -14.63 45.15 2.02
CA SER A 107 -14.34 46.51 1.50
C SER A 107 -15.60 47.29 1.10
N ARG A 108 -16.67 46.57 0.76
CA ARG A 108 -17.97 47.13 0.35
C ARG A 108 -18.97 47.20 1.50
N GLY A 109 -18.64 46.67 2.68
CA GLY A 109 -19.57 46.55 3.81
C GLY A 109 -20.73 45.59 3.53
N GLU A 110 -20.54 44.60 2.66
CA GLU A 110 -21.52 43.56 2.33
C GLU A 110 -21.52 42.45 3.42
N ASN A 111 -22.58 41.64 3.46
CA ASN A 111 -22.65 40.50 4.38
C ASN A 111 -21.65 39.40 3.97
N THR A 112 -20.82 38.94 4.90
CA THR A 112 -19.74 37.97 4.68
C THR A 112 -19.98 36.61 5.33
N GLU A 113 -21.08 36.42 6.06
CA GLU A 113 -21.34 35.22 6.86
C GLU A 113 -21.29 33.94 6.02
N SER A 114 -21.93 33.94 4.85
CA SER A 114 -21.90 32.80 3.91
C SER A 114 -20.49 32.47 3.40
N LEU A 115 -19.65 33.49 3.15
CA LEU A 115 -18.26 33.27 2.71
C LEU A 115 -17.40 32.68 3.82
N LEU A 116 -17.64 33.09 5.07
CA LEU A 116 -16.96 32.53 6.24
C LEU A 116 -17.37 31.07 6.49
N GLU A 117 -18.64 30.73 6.31
CA GLU A 117 -19.11 29.34 6.36
C GLU A 117 -18.45 28.48 5.27
N GLU A 118 -18.42 28.96 4.02
CA GLU A 118 -17.74 28.27 2.92
C GLU A 118 -16.24 28.09 3.18
N LEU A 119 -15.56 29.11 3.72
CA LEU A 119 -14.15 29.02 4.11
C LEU A 119 -13.90 27.94 5.18
N ASN A 120 -14.80 27.82 6.16
CA ASN A 120 -14.68 26.78 7.18
C ASN A 120 -14.82 25.38 6.58
N VAL A 121 -15.78 25.17 5.68
CA VAL A 121 -15.97 23.88 4.98
C VAL A 121 -14.73 23.51 4.14
N VAL A 122 -14.16 24.49 3.43
CA VAL A 122 -12.93 24.26 2.65
C VAL A 122 -11.76 23.90 3.57
N ARG A 123 -11.59 24.58 4.71
CA ARG A 123 -10.54 24.25 5.70
C ARG A 123 -10.70 22.83 6.26
N GLU A 124 -11.91 22.44 6.63
CA GLU A 124 -12.19 21.08 7.10
C GLU A 124 -11.87 20.03 6.02
N THR A 125 -12.23 20.32 4.76
CA THR A 125 -11.91 19.46 3.62
C THR A 125 -10.40 19.32 3.43
N MET A 126 -9.66 20.42 3.51
CA MET A 126 -8.20 20.40 3.45
C MET A 126 -7.59 19.54 4.56
N ASP A 127 -8.08 19.65 5.79
CA ASP A 127 -7.55 18.87 6.90
C ASP A 127 -7.85 17.37 6.75
N GLN A 128 -9.03 17.02 6.24
CA GLN A 128 -9.33 15.64 5.86
C GLN A 128 -8.39 15.10 4.78
N CYS A 129 -8.14 15.88 3.72
CA CYS A 129 -7.23 15.45 2.65
C CYS A 129 -5.77 15.35 3.12
N LYS A 130 -5.31 16.24 4.02
CA LYS A 130 -3.97 16.13 4.64
C LYS A 130 -3.84 14.83 5.43
N ASN A 131 -4.81 14.52 6.27
CA ASN A 131 -4.81 13.29 7.08
C ASN A 131 -4.82 12.04 6.20
N LEU A 132 -5.62 12.02 5.13
CA LEU A 132 -5.65 10.92 4.16
C LEU A 132 -4.30 10.76 3.45
N ARG A 133 -3.70 11.88 3.01
CA ARG A 133 -2.40 11.87 2.33
C ARG A 133 -1.27 11.41 3.23
N GLU A 134 -1.25 11.84 4.49
CA GLU A 134 -0.26 11.42 5.48
C GLU A 134 -0.37 9.91 5.74
N SER A 135 -1.58 9.41 6.00
CA SER A 135 -1.85 7.98 6.17
C SER A 135 -1.44 7.14 4.96
N ALA A 136 -1.70 7.65 3.74
CA ALA A 136 -1.27 7.00 2.51
C ALA A 136 0.27 6.92 2.42
N ARG A 137 0.99 8.01 2.75
CA ARG A 137 2.46 8.06 2.75
C ARG A 137 3.08 7.09 3.76
N GLU A 138 2.55 7.03 4.98
CA GLU A 138 3.00 6.06 5.98
C GLU A 138 2.79 4.62 5.52
N THR A 139 1.66 4.36 4.86
CA THR A 139 1.34 3.05 4.31
C THR A 139 2.25 2.68 3.14
N ILE A 140 2.55 3.63 2.24
CA ILE A 140 3.54 3.46 1.17
C ILE A 140 4.90 3.12 1.74
N GLY A 141 5.39 3.87 2.74
CA GLY A 141 6.70 3.61 3.37
C GLY A 141 6.78 2.19 3.95
N ARG A 142 5.77 1.77 4.74
CA ARG A 142 5.72 0.40 5.29
C ARG A 142 5.64 -0.69 4.21
N ALA A 143 4.88 -0.44 3.15
CA ALA A 143 4.75 -1.38 2.05
C ALA A 143 6.03 -1.47 1.21
N GLN A 144 6.75 -0.37 1.00
CA GLN A 144 8.06 -0.33 0.34
C GLN A 144 9.10 -1.15 1.12
N GLU A 145 9.21 -0.96 2.43
CA GLU A 145 10.10 -1.79 3.26
C GLU A 145 9.74 -3.28 3.20
N SER A 146 8.44 -3.58 3.23
CA SER A 146 7.95 -4.96 3.14
C SER A 146 8.23 -5.57 1.76
N LEU A 147 8.15 -4.77 0.70
CA LEU A 147 8.49 -5.18 -0.65
C LEU A 147 9.98 -5.48 -0.77
N GLU A 148 10.84 -4.61 -0.25
CA GLU A 148 12.29 -4.81 -0.28
C GLU A 148 12.68 -6.12 0.41
N ARG A 149 12.12 -6.39 1.59
CA ARG A 149 12.31 -7.67 2.30
C ARG A 149 11.81 -8.85 1.48
N ALA A 150 10.61 -8.78 0.90
CA ALA A 150 10.06 -9.86 0.09
C ALA A 150 10.89 -10.13 -1.19
N GLU A 151 11.47 -9.10 -1.78
CA GLU A 151 12.36 -9.22 -2.93
C GLU A 151 13.73 -9.81 -2.57
N GLU A 152 14.28 -9.48 -1.39
CA GLU A 152 15.49 -10.15 -0.89
C GLU A 152 15.23 -11.62 -0.54
N ASP A 153 14.11 -11.92 0.13
CA ASP A 153 13.68 -13.30 0.39
C ASP A 153 13.56 -14.10 -0.91
N HIS A 154 12.99 -13.50 -1.95
CA HIS A 154 12.91 -14.13 -3.27
C HIS A 154 14.29 -14.37 -3.88
N ARG A 155 15.22 -13.41 -3.78
CA ARG A 155 16.61 -13.57 -4.24
C ARG A 155 17.32 -14.70 -3.49
N GLU A 156 17.16 -14.79 -2.18
CA GLU A 156 17.69 -15.90 -1.38
C GLU A 156 17.11 -17.25 -1.81
N ASP A 157 15.80 -17.33 -1.97
CA ASP A 157 15.14 -18.56 -2.39
C ASP A 157 15.54 -18.97 -3.81
N ALA A 158 15.72 -18.01 -4.73
CA ALA A 158 16.23 -18.28 -6.06
C ALA A 158 17.66 -18.86 -6.01
N ARG A 159 18.54 -18.33 -5.14
CA ARG A 159 19.87 -18.89 -4.88
C ARG A 159 19.79 -20.32 -4.31
N ARG A 160 18.83 -20.61 -3.43
CA ARG A 160 18.58 -21.96 -2.91
C ARG A 160 18.12 -22.92 -4.01
N VAL A 161 17.21 -22.47 -4.89
CA VAL A 161 16.77 -23.27 -6.06
C VAL A 161 17.94 -23.59 -6.96
N PHE A 162 18.80 -22.60 -7.26
CA PHE A 162 19.98 -22.81 -8.09
C PHE A 162 20.91 -23.86 -7.46
N ARG A 163 21.19 -23.73 -6.16
CA ARG A 163 22.07 -24.66 -5.43
C ARG A 163 21.49 -26.08 -5.40
N ALA A 164 20.22 -26.23 -5.05
CA ALA A 164 19.53 -27.52 -5.03
C ALA A 164 19.46 -28.17 -6.42
N LYS A 165 19.29 -27.36 -7.47
CA LYS A 165 19.31 -27.86 -8.85
C LYS A 165 20.68 -28.40 -9.23
N TRP A 166 21.74 -27.66 -8.92
CA TRP A 166 23.11 -28.08 -9.18
C TRP A 166 23.49 -29.36 -8.43
N GLU A 167 23.11 -29.48 -7.15
CA GLU A 167 23.34 -30.69 -6.34
C GLU A 167 22.60 -31.90 -6.93
N TYR A 168 21.35 -31.72 -7.36
CA TYR A 168 20.56 -32.76 -8.02
C TYR A 168 21.18 -33.20 -9.35
N GLU A 169 21.61 -32.25 -10.20
CA GLU A 169 22.24 -32.56 -11.49
C GLU A 169 23.57 -33.29 -11.29
N ARG A 170 24.42 -32.81 -10.38
CA ARG A 170 25.68 -33.49 -10.01
C ARG A 170 25.43 -34.92 -9.52
N ALA A 171 24.44 -35.14 -8.66
CA ALA A 171 24.12 -36.47 -8.15
C ALA A 171 23.55 -37.40 -9.24
N ARG A 172 22.80 -36.85 -10.21
CA ARG A 172 22.31 -37.60 -11.36
C ARG A 172 23.46 -38.04 -12.28
N ASP A 173 24.43 -37.17 -12.53
CA ASP A 173 25.53 -37.47 -13.46
C ASP A 173 26.57 -38.45 -12.87
N MET A 174 26.54 -38.69 -11.54
CA MET A 174 27.38 -39.69 -10.86
C MET A 174 26.69 -41.05 -10.64
N SER A 175 25.42 -41.19 -11.00
CA SER A 175 24.62 -42.43 -10.87
C SER A 175 24.50 -43.16 -12.19
#